data_AF-A0A811TYK1-F1
#
_entry.id   AF-A0A811TYK1-F1
#
_cell.length_a   1.000
_cell.length_b   1.000
_cell.length_c   1.000
_cell.angle_alpha   90.00
_cell.angle_beta   90.00
_cell.angle_gamma   90.00
#
_symmetry.space_group_name_H-M   'P 1'
#
loop_
_entity.id
_entity.type
_entity.pdbx_description
1 polymer ?
#
loop_
_entity_poly.entity_id
_entity_poly.type
_entity_poly.pdbx_seq_one_letter_code
_entity_poly.pdbx_strand_id
1 'polypeptide(L)'
;METKLEIASNLRKILESFLDENFITNNNVYFEKLLVHLAAKDNAYILQAPFALDWVDRCINILFEDFSKLNPKVISFVFNIFGLLINNEWTIIEIRERRLVDKMLVVVKRESYRFNPSIKLGVIRLLHAISKYSIGLAYLRTINAWQFLIEYCNQDHTVYVVREARHLLYEMLYKFDVKTNDEKLEILKPILENVYDSHKDTILINVDDYELQHKLSSSLSLFSFILQQTLDSEEKSNIAEYCKVEHDIEITLWKLTETSHDEHFMSKILSTLSSFFYARLVNEKWNGCQISPECFTDLCVSIFNEMKICISRNYCVTFLKVAEVNHKLWRKLGNRVPKDIYIQNELVRFENQLITFQILPLYMLLRTHEFTEEEIFEKYMTKIFEIVCEHTLRIGYAYRDSLFNNQPAMNADLSLKAIHGVMAMVDILEHDQAVLVFQACIYALKEFMMKLYPNAAMDDPDDSNPVAAEIPSFTIISEFSIQYMLF
;
A
#
# COMPACT_ATOMS: atom_id res chain seq x y z
N MET A 1 -15.47 -41.12 23.15
CA MET A 1 -14.54 -41.58 22.09
C MET A 1 -15.31 -42.00 20.85
N GLU A 2 -16.41 -42.75 21.00
CA GLU A 2 -17.35 -43.12 19.91
C GLU A 2 -17.91 -41.93 19.13
N THR A 3 -18.41 -40.89 19.80
CA THR A 3 -18.97 -39.69 19.14
C THR A 3 -17.95 -38.96 18.25
N LYS A 4 -16.66 -38.94 18.64
CA LYS A 4 -15.58 -38.31 17.85
C LYS A 4 -15.25 -39.12 16.59
N LEU A 5 -15.26 -40.44 16.70
CA LEU A 5 -15.06 -41.36 15.57
C LEU A 5 -16.23 -41.30 14.58
N GLU A 6 -17.45 -41.17 15.09
CA GLU A 6 -18.65 -41.01 14.27
C GLU A 6 -18.62 -39.69 13.47
N ILE A 7 -18.25 -38.57 14.12
CA ILE A 7 -18.08 -37.27 13.44
C ILE A 7 -17.03 -37.36 12.34
N ALA A 8 -15.87 -37.98 12.61
CA ALA A 8 -14.81 -38.16 11.61
C ALA A 8 -15.28 -39.06 10.43
N SER A 9 -16.01 -40.13 10.72
CA SER A 9 -16.59 -41.02 9.70
C SER A 9 -17.62 -40.30 8.81
N ASN A 10 -18.49 -39.49 9.42
CA ASN A 10 -19.48 -38.70 8.71
C ASN A 10 -18.81 -37.63 7.83
N LEU A 11 -17.79 -36.94 8.35
CA LEU A 11 -17.02 -35.99 7.55
C LEU A 11 -16.35 -36.68 6.37
N ARG A 12 -15.74 -37.86 6.56
CA ARG A 12 -15.16 -38.62 5.45
C ARG A 12 -16.19 -38.88 4.36
N LYS A 13 -17.39 -39.35 4.69
CA LYS A 13 -18.48 -39.57 3.70
C LYS A 13 -18.85 -38.28 2.95
N ILE A 14 -18.92 -37.15 3.66
CA ILE A 14 -19.20 -35.85 3.05
C ILE A 14 -18.09 -35.46 2.08
N LEU A 15 -16.82 -35.59 2.49
CA LEU A 15 -15.67 -35.27 1.64
C LEU A 15 -15.60 -36.15 0.39
N GLU A 16 -15.90 -37.45 0.48
CA GLU A 16 -15.98 -38.33 -0.69
C GLU A 16 -17.09 -37.89 -1.65
N SER A 17 -18.23 -37.40 -1.15
CA SER A 17 -19.32 -36.92 -2.01
C SER A 17 -18.94 -35.68 -2.84
N PHE A 18 -17.94 -34.91 -2.39
CA PHE A 18 -17.43 -33.75 -3.13
C PHE A 18 -16.58 -34.13 -4.35
N LEU A 19 -16.17 -35.41 -4.45
CA LEU A 19 -15.38 -35.93 -5.56
C LEU A 19 -16.24 -36.46 -6.72
N ASP A 20 -17.57 -36.47 -6.59
CA ASP A 20 -18.47 -36.86 -7.67
C ASP A 20 -18.42 -35.82 -8.79
N GLU A 21 -18.23 -36.27 -10.04
CA GLU A 21 -18.18 -35.41 -11.23
C GLU A 21 -19.50 -34.64 -11.43
N ASN A 22 -20.63 -35.15 -10.91
CA ASN A 22 -21.94 -34.50 -10.96
C ASN A 22 -22.24 -33.63 -9.73
N PHE A 23 -21.25 -33.37 -8.87
CA PHE A 23 -21.46 -32.58 -7.66
C PHE A 23 -21.72 -31.10 -8.00
N ILE A 24 -22.97 -30.68 -7.77
CA ILE A 24 -23.42 -29.30 -7.95
C ILE A 24 -23.68 -28.66 -6.59
N THR A 25 -23.12 -27.47 -6.39
CA THR A 25 -23.38 -26.67 -5.19
C THR A 25 -23.50 -25.19 -5.51
N ASN A 26 -24.63 -24.61 -5.12
CA ASN A 26 -24.90 -23.19 -5.35
C ASN A 26 -24.46 -22.32 -4.18
N ASN A 27 -24.16 -22.89 -3.01
CA ASN A 27 -23.98 -22.13 -1.78
C ASN A 27 -22.57 -22.21 -1.19
N ASN A 28 -21.80 -21.12 -1.32
CA ASN A 28 -20.44 -20.99 -0.76
C ASN A 28 -20.44 -20.94 0.78
N VAL A 29 -21.56 -20.55 1.39
CA VAL A 29 -21.66 -20.34 2.84
C VAL A 29 -21.43 -21.64 3.60
N TYR A 30 -21.81 -22.79 3.05
CA TYR A 30 -21.61 -24.08 3.72
C TYR A 30 -20.14 -24.50 3.75
N PHE A 31 -19.38 -24.26 2.68
CA PHE A 31 -17.93 -24.53 2.66
C PHE A 31 -17.19 -23.64 3.64
N GLU A 32 -17.48 -22.34 3.65
CA GLU A 32 -16.87 -21.40 4.60
C GLU A 32 -17.21 -21.74 6.05
N LYS A 33 -18.48 -22.05 6.36
CA LYS A 33 -18.87 -22.50 7.71
C LYS A 33 -18.15 -23.78 8.10
N LEU A 34 -18.04 -24.75 7.19
CA LEU A 34 -17.32 -25.99 7.44
C LEU A 34 -15.83 -25.72 7.70
N LEU A 35 -15.19 -24.85 6.91
CA LEU A 35 -13.80 -24.44 7.14
C LEU A 35 -13.62 -23.80 8.52
N VAL A 36 -14.50 -22.89 8.93
CA VAL A 36 -14.46 -22.26 10.26
C VAL A 36 -14.59 -23.29 11.37
N HIS A 37 -15.51 -24.25 11.23
CA HIS A 37 -15.65 -25.33 12.21
C HIS A 37 -14.43 -26.25 12.26
N LEU A 38 -13.83 -26.59 11.12
CA LEU A 38 -12.65 -27.44 11.04
C LEU A 38 -11.37 -26.75 11.54
N ALA A 39 -11.30 -25.41 11.39
CA ALA A 39 -10.20 -24.60 11.90
C ALA A 39 -10.28 -24.37 13.43
N ALA A 40 -11.43 -24.64 14.06
CA ALA A 40 -11.60 -24.47 15.50
C ALA A 40 -10.71 -25.45 16.29
N LYS A 41 -10.05 -24.95 17.35
CA LYS A 41 -9.12 -25.75 18.17
C LYS A 41 -9.75 -27.04 18.71
N ASP A 42 -11.02 -26.98 19.11
CA ASP A 42 -11.76 -28.11 19.65
C ASP A 42 -11.96 -29.25 18.64
N ASN A 43 -11.83 -28.95 17.34
CA ASN A 43 -12.04 -29.86 16.21
C ASN A 43 -10.74 -30.29 15.52
N ALA A 44 -9.56 -29.87 16.02
CA ALA A 44 -8.27 -30.19 15.40
C ALA A 44 -8.04 -31.70 15.23
N TYR A 45 -8.60 -32.53 16.13
CA TYR A 45 -8.53 -33.99 16.07
C TYR A 45 -9.16 -34.59 14.80
N ILE A 46 -10.08 -33.88 14.15
CA ILE A 46 -10.79 -34.36 12.95
C ILE A 46 -9.84 -34.35 11.75
N LEU A 47 -9.06 -33.27 11.61
CA LEU A 47 -8.09 -33.10 10.52
C LEU A 47 -6.78 -33.87 10.78
N GLN A 48 -6.52 -34.30 12.01
CA GLN A 48 -5.40 -35.19 12.35
C GLN A 48 -5.64 -36.65 11.93
N ALA A 49 -6.86 -37.02 11.53
CA ALA A 49 -7.16 -38.36 11.09
C ALA A 49 -6.54 -38.64 9.69
N PRO A 50 -5.98 -39.85 9.45
CA PRO A 50 -5.24 -40.15 8.20
C PRO A 50 -6.05 -39.91 6.92
N PHE A 51 -7.37 -40.12 6.96
CA PHE A 51 -8.24 -39.94 5.80
C PHE A 51 -8.22 -38.52 5.23
N ALA A 52 -7.92 -37.51 6.05
CA ALA A 52 -8.01 -36.12 5.63
C ALA A 52 -6.88 -35.77 4.64
N LEU A 53 -5.65 -36.20 4.92
CA LEU A 53 -4.53 -36.04 4.00
C LEU A 53 -4.69 -36.91 2.75
N ASP A 54 -5.14 -38.17 2.90
CA ASP A 54 -5.40 -39.05 1.76
C ASP A 54 -6.52 -38.54 0.85
N TRP A 55 -7.50 -37.83 1.41
CA TRP A 55 -8.52 -37.14 0.63
C TRP A 55 -7.94 -35.97 -0.15
N VAL A 56 -7.11 -35.13 0.48
CA VAL A 56 -6.41 -34.04 -0.23
C VAL A 56 -5.51 -34.59 -1.33
N ASP A 57 -4.74 -35.64 -1.08
CA ASP A 57 -3.88 -36.30 -2.07
C ASP A 57 -4.68 -36.73 -3.31
N ARG A 58 -5.82 -37.41 -3.11
CA ARG A 58 -6.73 -37.77 -4.21
C ARG A 58 -7.26 -36.54 -4.96
N CYS A 59 -7.66 -35.49 -4.26
CA CYS A 59 -8.10 -34.25 -4.92
C CYS A 59 -7.01 -33.64 -5.79
N ILE A 60 -5.78 -33.52 -5.26
CA ILE A 60 -4.65 -32.97 -6.00
C ILE A 60 -4.32 -33.83 -7.22
N ASN A 61 -4.38 -35.16 -7.13
CA ASN A 61 -4.17 -36.04 -8.27
C ASN A 61 -5.25 -35.89 -9.34
N ILE A 62 -6.54 -35.79 -8.95
CA ILE A 62 -7.63 -35.51 -9.89
C ILE A 62 -7.38 -34.17 -10.61
N LEU A 63 -7.04 -33.11 -9.87
CA LEU A 63 -6.73 -31.79 -10.47
C LEU A 63 -5.52 -31.83 -11.39
N PHE A 64 -4.51 -32.62 -11.03
CA PHE A 64 -3.29 -32.77 -11.80
C PHE A 64 -3.57 -33.44 -13.15
N GLU A 65 -4.42 -34.46 -13.16
CA GLU A 65 -4.87 -35.15 -14.38
C GLU A 65 -5.83 -34.29 -15.21
N ASP A 66 -6.91 -33.79 -14.60
CA ASP A 66 -7.95 -33.01 -15.26
C ASP A 66 -8.64 -32.05 -14.29
N PHE A 67 -8.40 -30.75 -14.50
CA PHE A 67 -8.97 -29.68 -13.69
C PHE A 67 -10.50 -29.60 -13.75
N SER A 68 -11.11 -30.04 -14.86
CA SER A 68 -12.56 -29.91 -15.09
C SER A 68 -13.40 -30.90 -14.28
N LYS A 69 -12.77 -31.94 -13.72
CA LYS A 69 -13.45 -32.99 -12.95
C LYS A 69 -13.87 -32.57 -11.55
N LEU A 70 -13.40 -31.42 -11.07
CA LEU A 70 -13.75 -30.91 -9.74
C LEU A 70 -14.44 -29.56 -9.82
N ASN A 71 -15.52 -29.43 -9.05
CA ASN A 71 -16.24 -28.19 -8.93
C ASN A 71 -15.30 -27.08 -8.39
N PRO A 72 -15.21 -25.89 -9.01
CA PRO A 72 -14.32 -24.81 -8.56
C PRO A 72 -14.43 -24.44 -7.07
N LYS A 73 -15.61 -24.60 -6.47
CA LYS A 73 -15.82 -24.37 -5.03
C LYS A 73 -15.17 -25.44 -4.17
N VAL A 74 -15.22 -26.69 -4.62
CA VAL A 74 -14.50 -27.81 -4.01
C VAL A 74 -12.99 -27.59 -4.16
N ILE A 75 -12.51 -27.09 -5.29
CA ILE A 75 -11.08 -26.76 -5.47
C ILE A 75 -10.59 -25.74 -4.43
N SER A 76 -11.32 -24.63 -4.28
CA SER A 76 -11.00 -23.64 -3.25
C SER A 76 -11.04 -24.25 -1.85
N PHE A 77 -12.06 -25.06 -1.54
CA PHE A 77 -12.18 -25.75 -0.27
C PHE A 77 -11.01 -26.72 -0.01
N VAL A 78 -10.60 -27.52 -1.01
CA VAL A 78 -9.45 -28.43 -0.94
C VAL A 78 -8.18 -27.68 -0.57
N PHE A 79 -7.86 -26.57 -1.24
CA PHE A 79 -6.65 -25.80 -0.91
C PHE A 79 -6.69 -25.21 0.50
N ASN A 80 -7.85 -24.77 0.98
CA ASN A 80 -8.00 -24.30 2.36
C ASN A 80 -7.83 -25.44 3.38
N ILE A 81 -8.46 -26.61 3.16
CA ILE A 81 -8.26 -27.81 4.00
C ILE A 81 -6.80 -28.23 4.00
N PHE A 82 -6.16 -28.20 2.83
CA PHE A 82 -4.76 -28.55 2.70
C PHE A 82 -3.88 -27.65 3.58
N GLY A 83 -4.13 -26.34 3.58
CA GLY A 83 -3.47 -25.41 4.50
C GLY A 83 -3.73 -25.73 5.98
N LEU A 84 -4.96 -26.11 6.34
CA LEU A 84 -5.32 -26.45 7.73
C LEU A 84 -4.68 -27.76 8.22
N LEU A 85 -4.39 -28.71 7.33
CA LEU A 85 -3.68 -29.95 7.68
C LEU A 85 -2.24 -29.69 8.11
N ILE A 86 -1.63 -28.59 7.65
CA ILE A 86 -0.26 -28.20 7.98
C ILE A 86 -0.25 -27.56 9.37
N ASN A 87 -0.21 -28.41 10.38
CA ASN A 87 -0.21 -28.04 11.79
C ASN A 87 1.10 -28.42 12.52
N ASN A 88 2.02 -29.11 11.85
CA ASN A 88 3.34 -29.48 12.38
C ASN A 88 4.33 -29.77 11.24
N GLU A 89 5.62 -29.91 11.58
CA GLU A 89 6.70 -30.16 10.62
C GLU A 89 6.66 -31.56 9.98
N TRP A 90 6.16 -32.58 10.68
CA TRP A 90 6.01 -33.94 10.12
C TRP A 90 5.05 -33.97 8.94
N THR A 91 3.94 -33.22 9.02
CA THR A 91 3.01 -33.09 7.91
C THR A 91 3.69 -32.48 6.68
N ILE A 92 4.63 -31.55 6.86
CA ILE A 92 5.39 -30.96 5.74
C ILE A 92 6.30 -32.00 5.08
N ILE A 93 6.96 -32.85 5.88
CA ILE A 93 7.78 -33.95 5.36
C ILE A 93 6.91 -34.91 4.53
N GLU A 94 5.77 -35.33 5.05
CA GLU A 94 4.86 -36.24 4.36
C GLU A 94 4.31 -35.64 3.06
N ILE A 95 3.92 -34.36 3.07
CA ILE A 95 3.47 -33.61 1.90
C ILE A 95 4.56 -33.53 0.82
N ARG A 96 5.81 -33.33 1.24
CA ARG A 96 6.99 -33.27 0.36
C ARG A 96 7.28 -34.62 -0.27
N GLU A 97 7.26 -35.70 0.51
CA GLU A 97 7.45 -37.08 0.00
C GLU A 97 6.39 -37.46 -1.02
N ARG A 98 5.13 -37.08 -0.79
CA ARG A 98 4.02 -37.28 -1.73
C ARG A 98 4.01 -36.31 -2.92
N ARG A 99 4.92 -35.32 -2.94
CA ARG A 99 5.04 -34.26 -3.97
C ARG A 99 3.74 -33.49 -4.21
N LEU A 100 2.92 -33.30 -3.17
CA LEU A 100 1.58 -32.71 -3.33
C LEU A 100 1.64 -31.22 -3.69
N VAL A 101 2.56 -30.47 -3.08
CA VAL A 101 2.74 -29.05 -3.38
C VAL A 101 3.31 -28.86 -4.79
N ASP A 102 4.26 -29.70 -5.21
CA ASP A 102 4.78 -29.68 -6.59
C ASP A 102 3.66 -29.89 -7.62
N LYS A 103 2.83 -30.92 -7.44
CA LYS A 103 1.68 -31.21 -8.31
C LYS A 103 0.68 -30.04 -8.30
N MET A 104 0.39 -29.50 -7.12
CA MET A 104 -0.49 -28.34 -6.96
C MET A 104 0.05 -27.15 -7.76
N LEU A 105 1.32 -26.79 -7.62
CA LEU A 105 1.92 -25.67 -8.36
C LEU A 105 1.89 -25.87 -9.88
N VAL A 106 2.06 -27.11 -10.36
CA VAL A 106 1.88 -27.42 -11.79
C VAL A 106 0.44 -27.13 -12.24
N VAL A 107 -0.56 -27.51 -11.45
CA VAL A 107 -1.97 -27.19 -11.73
C VAL A 107 -2.19 -25.67 -11.74
N VAL A 108 -1.67 -24.97 -10.72
CA VAL A 108 -1.78 -23.50 -10.65
C VAL A 108 -1.19 -22.84 -11.89
N LYS A 109 -0.03 -23.29 -12.34
CA LYS A 109 0.63 -22.75 -13.53
C LYS A 109 -0.14 -23.05 -14.82
N ARG A 110 -0.68 -24.27 -14.95
CA ARG A 110 -1.38 -24.72 -16.16
C ARG A 110 -2.75 -24.08 -16.32
N GLU A 111 -3.45 -23.85 -15.21
CA GLU A 111 -4.87 -23.48 -15.19
C GLU A 111 -5.12 -22.07 -14.61
N SER A 112 -4.10 -21.24 -14.46
CA SER A 112 -4.16 -19.93 -13.79
C SER A 112 -5.30 -19.03 -14.29
N TYR A 113 -5.59 -19.05 -15.59
CA TYR A 113 -6.66 -18.29 -16.24
C TYR A 113 -8.07 -18.75 -15.87
N ARG A 114 -8.24 -19.98 -15.38
CA ARG A 114 -9.54 -20.54 -14.92
C ARG A 114 -9.79 -20.27 -13.44
N PHE A 115 -8.79 -19.77 -12.71
CA PHE A 115 -8.89 -19.61 -11.26
C PHE A 115 -9.69 -18.37 -10.91
N ASN A 116 -10.82 -18.59 -10.24
CA ASN A 116 -11.53 -17.52 -9.56
C ASN A 116 -10.73 -17.04 -8.32
N PRO A 117 -11.04 -15.85 -7.78
CA PRO A 117 -10.33 -15.30 -6.62
C PRO A 117 -10.30 -16.22 -5.39
N SER A 118 -11.37 -17.00 -5.14
CA SER A 118 -11.43 -17.93 -4.00
C SER A 118 -10.42 -19.07 -4.10
N ILE A 119 -10.15 -19.57 -5.31
CA ILE A 119 -9.12 -20.59 -5.54
C ILE A 119 -7.73 -19.98 -5.29
N LYS A 120 -7.46 -18.79 -5.84
CA LYS A 120 -6.18 -18.08 -5.66
C LYS A 120 -5.88 -17.80 -4.18
N LEU A 121 -6.88 -17.33 -3.43
CA LEU A 121 -6.76 -17.14 -1.97
C LEU A 121 -6.49 -18.47 -1.24
N GLY A 122 -7.11 -19.57 -1.67
CA GLY A 122 -6.81 -20.90 -1.13
C GLY A 122 -5.34 -21.30 -1.32
N VAL A 123 -4.78 -21.05 -2.51
CA VAL A 123 -3.35 -21.28 -2.80
C VAL A 123 -2.46 -20.41 -1.90
N ILE A 124 -2.75 -19.10 -1.79
CA ILE A 124 -1.97 -18.19 -0.94
C ILE A 124 -2.01 -18.66 0.53
N ARG A 125 -3.18 -19.04 1.04
CA ARG A 125 -3.33 -19.54 2.42
C ARG A 125 -2.57 -20.84 2.65
N LEU A 126 -2.56 -21.74 1.68
CA LEU A 126 -1.75 -22.97 1.72
C LEU A 126 -0.26 -22.65 1.79
N LEU A 127 0.25 -21.80 0.89
CA LEU A 127 1.66 -21.37 0.89
C LEU A 127 2.03 -20.67 2.21
N HIS A 128 1.13 -19.84 2.75
CA HIS A 128 1.31 -19.21 4.05
C HIS A 128 1.36 -20.24 5.20
N ALA A 129 0.54 -21.30 5.18
CA ALA A 129 0.60 -22.36 6.18
C ALA A 129 1.95 -23.11 6.13
N ILE A 130 2.48 -23.37 4.94
CA ILE A 130 3.81 -23.98 4.76
C ILE A 130 4.91 -23.05 5.28
N SER A 131 4.85 -21.74 4.98
CA SER A 131 5.89 -20.76 5.32
C SER A 131 6.04 -20.49 6.82
N LYS A 132 5.13 -21.00 7.66
CA LYS A 132 5.21 -20.90 9.12
C LYS A 132 6.36 -21.72 9.73
N TYR A 133 6.76 -22.79 9.05
CA TYR A 133 7.78 -23.72 9.53
C TYR A 133 9.08 -23.54 8.75
N SER A 134 10.23 -23.72 9.41
CA SER A 134 11.56 -23.52 8.80
C SER A 134 11.80 -24.48 7.63
N ILE A 135 11.47 -25.77 7.81
CA ILE A 135 11.54 -26.80 6.75
C ILE A 135 10.58 -26.48 5.59
N GLY A 136 9.40 -25.94 5.90
CA GLY A 136 8.43 -25.50 4.90
C GLY A 136 8.94 -24.32 4.08
N LEU A 137 9.51 -23.31 4.75
CA LEU A 137 10.12 -22.15 4.10
C LEU A 137 11.28 -22.56 3.18
N ALA A 138 12.15 -23.45 3.63
CA ALA A 138 13.23 -24.01 2.80
C ALA A 138 12.66 -24.78 1.59
N TYR A 139 11.58 -25.53 1.76
CA TYR A 139 10.92 -26.22 0.66
C TYR A 139 10.30 -25.25 -0.36
N LEU A 140 9.57 -24.21 0.10
CA LEU A 140 9.04 -23.16 -0.78
C LEU A 140 10.14 -22.47 -1.58
N ARG A 141 11.35 -22.37 -1.02
CA ARG A 141 12.52 -21.86 -1.73
C ARG A 141 12.95 -22.77 -2.86
N THR A 142 13.07 -24.07 -2.62
CA THR A 142 13.53 -25.02 -3.66
C THR A 142 12.61 -25.06 -4.89
N ILE A 143 11.33 -24.73 -4.71
CA ILE A 143 10.32 -24.71 -5.78
C ILE A 143 10.02 -23.31 -6.33
N ASN A 144 10.77 -22.27 -5.90
CA ASN A 144 10.60 -20.87 -6.30
C ASN A 144 9.15 -20.36 -6.15
N ALA A 145 8.48 -20.69 -5.04
CA ALA A 145 7.06 -20.40 -4.85
C ALA A 145 6.69 -18.90 -4.96
N TRP A 146 7.65 -18.00 -4.71
CA TRP A 146 7.48 -16.56 -4.84
C TRP A 146 7.18 -16.10 -6.27
N GLN A 147 7.60 -16.83 -7.32
CA GLN A 147 7.32 -16.44 -8.71
C GLN A 147 5.80 -16.36 -8.96
N PHE A 148 5.05 -17.30 -8.38
CA PHE A 148 3.58 -17.31 -8.44
C PHE A 148 2.95 -16.14 -7.66
N LEU A 149 3.52 -15.79 -6.50
CA LEU A 149 3.05 -14.66 -5.71
C LEU A 149 3.28 -13.34 -6.45
N ILE A 150 4.41 -13.19 -7.12
CA ILE A 150 4.74 -12.01 -7.94
C ILE A 150 3.77 -11.92 -9.13
N GLU A 151 3.47 -13.03 -9.80
CA GLU A 151 2.47 -13.07 -10.88
C GLU A 151 1.09 -12.61 -10.38
N TYR A 152 0.64 -13.10 -9.22
CA TYR A 152 -0.61 -12.65 -8.61
C TYR A 152 -0.57 -11.17 -8.20
N CYS A 153 0.58 -10.66 -7.75
CA CYS A 153 0.72 -9.24 -7.41
C CYS A 153 0.64 -8.33 -8.65
N ASN A 154 1.08 -8.82 -9.82
CA ASN A 154 1.21 -8.02 -11.03
C ASN A 154 0.04 -8.14 -12.00
N GLN A 155 -0.65 -9.29 -12.03
CA GLN A 155 -1.65 -9.60 -13.05
C GLN A 155 -3.08 -9.76 -12.50
N ASP A 156 -3.26 -9.93 -11.18
CA ASP A 156 -4.59 -10.15 -10.62
C ASP A 156 -5.41 -8.85 -10.52
N HIS A 157 -6.72 -8.95 -10.79
CA HIS A 157 -7.63 -7.81 -10.80
C HIS A 157 -8.36 -7.63 -9.46
N THR A 158 -8.22 -8.59 -8.54
CA THR A 158 -8.91 -8.57 -7.24
C THR A 158 -7.97 -8.04 -6.15
N VAL A 159 -8.30 -6.87 -5.60
CA VAL A 159 -7.52 -6.20 -4.54
C VAL A 159 -7.19 -7.12 -3.36
N TYR A 160 -8.13 -7.98 -2.96
CA TYR A 160 -7.90 -8.93 -1.85
C TYR A 160 -6.83 -9.98 -2.18
N VAL A 161 -6.81 -10.54 -3.40
CA VAL A 161 -5.81 -11.53 -3.82
C VAL A 161 -4.43 -10.88 -3.83
N VAL A 162 -4.33 -9.70 -4.44
CA VAL A 162 -3.08 -8.92 -4.50
C VAL A 162 -2.57 -8.61 -3.10
N ARG A 163 -3.44 -8.18 -2.18
CA ARG A 163 -3.06 -7.82 -0.81
C ARG A 163 -2.49 -9.02 -0.04
N GLU A 164 -3.18 -10.17 -0.04
CA GLU A 164 -2.71 -11.36 0.69
C GLU A 164 -1.41 -11.93 0.07
N ALA A 165 -1.28 -11.88 -1.26
CA ALA A 165 -0.06 -12.30 -1.95
C ALA A 165 1.14 -11.40 -1.57
N ARG A 166 0.94 -10.08 -1.53
CA ARG A 166 1.95 -9.10 -1.11
C ARG A 166 2.43 -9.35 0.33
N HIS A 167 1.49 -9.57 1.26
CA HIS A 167 1.83 -9.86 2.65
C HIS A 167 2.65 -11.15 2.79
N LEU A 168 2.21 -12.24 2.16
CA LEU A 168 2.96 -13.49 2.22
C LEU A 168 4.35 -13.36 1.59
N LEU A 169 4.46 -12.63 0.48
CA LEU A 169 5.76 -12.41 -0.18
C LEU A 169 6.72 -11.65 0.74
N TYR A 170 6.24 -10.60 1.41
CA TYR A 170 7.02 -9.87 2.39
C TYR A 170 7.41 -10.76 3.59
N GLU A 171 6.48 -11.54 4.15
CA GLU A 171 6.79 -12.44 5.27
C GLU A 171 7.85 -13.47 4.91
N MET A 172 7.81 -14.01 3.69
CA MET A 172 8.83 -14.93 3.19
C MET A 172 10.18 -14.23 3.10
N LEU A 173 10.24 -13.06 2.46
CA LEU A 173 11.45 -12.22 2.37
C LEU A 173 12.05 -11.92 3.74
N TYR A 174 11.22 -11.47 4.67
CA TYR A 174 11.63 -11.14 6.04
C TYR A 174 12.19 -12.36 6.77
N LYS A 175 11.56 -13.53 6.65
CA LYS A 175 12.08 -14.76 7.25
C LYS A 175 13.39 -15.21 6.60
N PHE A 176 13.54 -15.04 5.29
CA PHE A 176 14.79 -15.38 4.60
C PHE A 176 15.96 -14.48 5.01
N ASP A 177 15.70 -13.17 5.10
CA ASP A 177 16.66 -12.18 5.53
C ASP A 177 17.01 -12.35 7.02
N VAL A 178 16.04 -12.14 7.92
CA VAL A 178 16.32 -12.00 9.35
C VAL A 178 16.54 -13.35 10.04
N LYS A 179 15.82 -14.41 9.64
CA LYS A 179 15.89 -15.71 10.34
C LYS A 179 16.89 -16.69 9.75
N THR A 180 17.15 -16.63 8.45
CA THR A 180 18.10 -17.53 7.79
C THR A 180 19.41 -16.86 7.40
N ASN A 181 19.52 -15.54 7.54
CA ASN A 181 20.70 -14.74 7.18
C ASN A 181 21.21 -15.06 5.77
N ASP A 182 20.25 -15.27 4.87
CA ASP A 182 20.48 -15.78 3.54
C ASP A 182 20.63 -14.59 2.59
N GLU A 183 21.85 -14.34 2.15
CA GLU A 183 22.25 -13.18 1.35
C GLU A 183 21.55 -13.09 -0.02
N LYS A 184 20.83 -14.14 -0.41
CA LYS A 184 20.20 -14.25 -1.73
C LYS A 184 18.72 -13.89 -1.67
N LEU A 185 18.43 -12.59 -1.65
CA LEU A 185 17.09 -12.05 -1.91
C LEU A 185 16.73 -12.15 -3.41
N GLU A 186 16.92 -13.34 -4.00
CA GLU A 186 16.58 -13.69 -5.41
C GLU A 186 15.11 -13.43 -5.74
N ILE A 187 14.26 -13.29 -4.72
CA ILE A 187 12.85 -12.91 -4.81
C ILE A 187 12.68 -11.47 -5.31
N LEU A 188 13.61 -10.58 -4.98
CA LEU A 188 13.60 -9.18 -5.44
C LEU A 188 14.08 -9.06 -6.88
N LYS A 189 14.94 -9.99 -7.34
CA LYS A 189 15.48 -9.99 -8.71
C LYS A 189 14.41 -9.89 -9.81
N PRO A 190 13.36 -10.74 -9.88
CA PRO A 190 12.30 -10.57 -10.88
C PRO A 190 11.47 -9.29 -10.70
N ILE A 191 11.43 -8.70 -9.51
CA ILE A 191 10.77 -7.41 -9.28
C ILE A 191 11.64 -6.28 -9.85
N LEU A 192 12.96 -6.36 -9.67
CA LEU A 192 13.94 -5.34 -10.05
C LEU A 192 14.41 -5.46 -11.51
N GLU A 193 14.52 -6.67 -12.08
CA GLU A 193 14.81 -6.92 -13.50
C GLU A 193 13.68 -6.44 -14.40
N ASN A 194 12.43 -6.54 -13.93
CA ASN A 194 11.31 -5.93 -14.61
C ASN A 194 11.44 -4.40 -14.62
N VAL A 195 12.07 -3.81 -13.61
CA VAL A 195 12.33 -2.36 -13.50
C VAL A 195 13.47 -1.91 -14.40
N TYR A 196 14.50 -2.74 -14.60
CA TYR A 196 15.65 -2.43 -15.46
C TYR A 196 16.50 -3.67 -15.83
N ASP A 197 16.99 -3.75 -17.07
CA ASP A 197 18.03 -4.71 -17.49
C ASP A 197 19.40 -4.04 -17.37
N SER A 198 20.14 -4.37 -16.31
CA SER A 198 21.45 -3.77 -16.00
C SER A 198 22.54 -4.07 -17.02
N HIS A 199 22.30 -5.00 -17.96
CA HIS A 199 23.28 -5.43 -18.94
C HIS A 199 23.38 -4.56 -20.20
N LYS A 200 22.64 -3.44 -20.28
CA LYS A 200 22.76 -2.48 -21.38
C LYS A 200 23.05 -1.09 -20.84
N ASP A 201 24.31 -0.66 -20.98
CA ASP A 201 24.77 0.72 -20.75
C ASP A 201 24.11 1.76 -21.68
N THR A 202 23.30 1.31 -22.64
CA THR A 202 22.49 2.15 -23.52
C THR A 202 21.02 1.97 -23.20
N ILE A 203 20.49 2.90 -22.41
CA ILE A 203 19.05 3.02 -22.14
C ILE A 203 18.38 3.50 -23.42
N LEU A 204 17.98 2.56 -24.28
CA LEU A 204 17.01 2.78 -25.34
C LEU A 204 15.60 2.53 -24.77
N ILE A 205 15.24 3.24 -23.70
CA ILE A 205 13.83 3.36 -23.31
C ILE A 205 13.28 4.50 -24.15
N ASN A 206 12.34 4.19 -25.04
CA ASN A 206 11.58 5.25 -25.70
C ASN A 206 10.85 6.06 -24.63
N VAL A 207 10.95 7.39 -24.72
CA VAL A 207 10.19 8.29 -23.86
C VAL A 207 8.72 7.91 -23.93
N ASP A 208 8.10 7.71 -22.78
CA ASP A 208 6.70 7.33 -22.62
C ASP A 208 6.26 6.02 -23.32
N ASP A 209 7.09 4.98 -23.24
CA ASP A 209 6.65 3.61 -23.56
C ASP A 209 5.53 3.16 -22.59
N TYR A 210 4.28 3.33 -23.04
CA TYR A 210 3.08 3.01 -22.28
C TYR A 210 3.01 1.53 -21.87
N GLU A 211 3.49 0.61 -22.71
CA GLU A 211 3.47 -0.82 -22.40
C GLU A 211 4.46 -1.14 -21.28
N LEU A 212 5.66 -0.54 -21.34
CA LEU A 212 6.65 -0.63 -20.29
C LEU A 212 6.14 0.00 -18.99
N GLN A 213 5.62 1.23 -19.02
CA GLN A 213 5.07 1.92 -17.84
C GLN A 213 3.95 1.13 -17.16
N HIS A 214 3.06 0.51 -17.96
CA HIS A 214 2.00 -0.35 -17.44
C HIS A 214 2.58 -1.58 -16.73
N LYS A 215 3.57 -2.26 -17.32
CA LYS A 215 4.26 -3.40 -16.69
C LYS A 215 4.96 -2.98 -15.39
N LEU A 216 5.71 -1.88 -15.43
CA LEU A 216 6.49 -1.34 -14.31
C LEU A 216 5.64 -0.89 -13.13
N SER A 217 4.47 -0.32 -13.39
CA SER A 217 3.57 0.22 -12.37
C SER A 217 3.26 -0.78 -11.25
N SER A 218 2.99 -2.03 -11.61
CA SER A 218 2.66 -3.10 -10.66
C SER A 218 3.87 -3.50 -9.80
N SER A 219 5.04 -3.66 -10.43
CA SER A 219 6.31 -3.96 -9.78
C SER A 219 6.77 -2.86 -8.84
N LEU A 220 6.67 -1.59 -9.24
CA LEU A 220 6.98 -0.44 -8.36
C LEU A 220 6.06 -0.39 -7.14
N SER A 221 4.77 -0.64 -7.34
CA SER A 221 3.80 -0.67 -6.24
C SER A 221 4.08 -1.82 -5.26
N LEU A 222 4.45 -3.00 -5.78
CA LEU A 222 4.87 -4.13 -4.97
C LEU A 222 6.17 -3.84 -4.21
N PHE A 223 7.16 -3.26 -4.88
CA PHE A 223 8.45 -2.93 -4.29
C PHE A 223 8.31 -1.87 -3.19
N SER A 224 7.56 -0.80 -3.46
CA SER A 224 7.20 0.21 -2.46
C SER A 224 6.49 -0.42 -1.26
N PHE A 225 5.55 -1.35 -1.48
CA PHE A 225 4.90 -2.07 -0.38
C PHE A 225 5.91 -2.85 0.47
N ILE A 226 6.82 -3.63 -0.14
CA ILE A 226 7.84 -4.40 0.58
C ILE A 226 8.71 -3.48 1.45
N LEU A 227 9.19 -2.37 0.89
CA LEU A 227 9.99 -1.38 1.61
C LEU A 227 9.21 -0.70 2.74
N GLN A 228 7.90 -0.49 2.57
CA GLN A 228 7.07 0.06 3.63
C GLN A 228 6.84 -0.93 4.77
N GLN A 229 6.75 -2.23 4.47
CA GLN A 229 6.59 -3.25 5.51
C GLN A 229 7.86 -3.40 6.36
N THR A 230 9.05 -3.13 5.83
CA THR A 230 10.29 -3.13 6.64
C THR A 230 10.28 -2.03 7.72
N LEU A 231 9.50 -0.96 7.52
CA LEU A 231 9.31 0.08 8.54
C LEU A 231 8.42 -0.41 9.68
N ASP A 232 7.40 -1.22 9.37
CA ASP A 232 6.46 -1.75 10.37
C ASP A 232 7.05 -2.94 11.16
N SER A 233 8.12 -3.56 10.65
CA SER A 233 8.81 -4.70 11.29
C SER A 233 9.47 -4.33 12.62
N GLU A 234 9.36 -5.20 13.62
CA GLU A 234 10.06 -5.05 14.91
C GLU A 234 11.57 -5.30 14.83
N GLU A 235 12.04 -6.03 13.81
CA GLU A 235 13.47 -6.30 13.62
C GLU A 235 14.00 -5.59 12.38
N LYS A 236 15.28 -5.24 12.44
CA LYS A 236 16.01 -4.61 11.35
C LYS A 236 16.21 -5.62 10.22
N SER A 237 15.79 -5.24 9.02
CA SER A 237 15.95 -6.02 7.78
C SER A 237 17.04 -5.43 6.90
N ASN A 238 17.78 -6.28 6.17
CA ASN A 238 18.80 -5.92 5.19
C ASN A 238 18.24 -5.76 3.76
N ILE A 239 16.92 -5.86 3.57
CA ILE A 239 16.28 -5.72 2.26
C ILE A 239 16.68 -4.42 1.56
N ALA A 240 16.69 -3.29 2.27
CA ALA A 240 17.05 -1.99 1.70
C ALA A 240 18.53 -1.94 1.27
N GLU A 241 19.43 -2.50 2.09
CA GLU A 241 20.86 -2.55 1.79
C GLU A 241 21.15 -3.45 0.58
N TYR A 242 20.47 -4.60 0.48
CA TYR A 242 20.57 -5.47 -0.69
C TYR A 242 20.15 -4.73 -1.97
N CYS A 243 19.04 -3.99 -1.94
CA CYS A 243 18.58 -3.23 -3.11
C CYS A 243 19.57 -2.13 -3.53
N LYS A 244 20.29 -1.56 -2.57
CA LYS A 244 21.32 -0.55 -2.80
C LYS A 244 22.57 -1.17 -3.42
N VAL A 245 23.10 -2.23 -2.82
CA VAL A 245 24.39 -2.83 -3.21
C VAL A 245 24.29 -3.62 -4.50
N GLU A 246 23.27 -4.47 -4.65
CA GLU A 246 23.20 -5.41 -5.78
C GLU A 246 22.53 -4.81 -7.03
N HIS A 247 21.68 -3.80 -6.86
CA HIS A 247 20.81 -3.30 -7.94
C HIS A 247 20.86 -1.79 -8.16
N ASP A 248 21.60 -1.04 -7.34
CA ASP A 248 21.72 0.42 -7.43
C ASP A 248 20.36 1.10 -7.69
N ILE A 249 19.38 0.70 -6.86
CA ILE A 249 17.97 1.00 -7.14
C ILE A 249 17.67 2.50 -7.12
N GLU A 250 18.41 3.28 -6.33
CA GLU A 250 18.26 4.72 -6.26
C GLU A 250 18.58 5.37 -7.62
N ILE A 251 19.74 5.07 -8.19
CA ILE A 251 20.14 5.59 -9.50
C ILE A 251 19.17 5.11 -10.58
N THR A 252 18.71 3.87 -10.49
CA THR A 252 17.75 3.29 -11.44
C THR A 252 16.41 4.05 -11.41
N LEU A 253 15.86 4.31 -10.22
CA LEU A 253 14.62 5.07 -10.07
C LEU A 253 14.79 6.52 -10.51
N TRP A 254 15.93 7.16 -10.24
CA TRP A 254 16.21 8.50 -10.75
C TRP A 254 16.26 8.53 -12.29
N LYS A 255 16.92 7.57 -12.94
CA LYS A 255 16.90 7.44 -14.41
C LYS A 255 15.48 7.30 -14.96
N LEU A 256 14.60 6.55 -14.29
CA LEU A 256 13.19 6.44 -14.67
C LEU A 256 12.44 7.78 -14.54
N THR A 257 12.78 8.61 -13.54
CA THR A 257 12.21 9.96 -13.47
C THR A 257 12.61 10.80 -14.67
N GLU A 258 13.85 10.68 -15.16
CA GLU A 258 14.33 11.44 -16.32
C GLU A 258 13.67 11.03 -17.64
N THR A 259 13.29 9.75 -17.79
CA THR A 259 12.75 9.19 -19.04
C THR A 259 11.22 9.16 -19.14
N SER A 260 10.49 9.50 -18.07
CA SER A 260 9.02 9.51 -18.06
C SER A 260 8.44 10.91 -17.92
N HIS A 261 7.39 11.21 -18.69
CA HIS A 261 6.57 12.42 -18.54
C HIS A 261 5.13 12.15 -18.07
N ASP A 262 4.74 10.88 -17.91
CA ASP A 262 3.44 10.52 -17.36
C ASP A 262 3.37 10.83 -15.85
N GLU A 263 2.53 11.79 -15.45
CA GLU A 263 2.41 12.21 -14.06
C GLU A 263 1.97 11.06 -13.13
N HIS A 264 1.11 10.16 -13.62
CA HIS A 264 0.62 9.04 -12.81
C HIS A 264 1.74 8.03 -12.49
N PHE A 265 2.55 7.69 -13.49
CA PHE A 265 3.72 6.84 -13.34
C PHE A 265 4.81 7.52 -12.51
N MET A 266 5.06 8.81 -12.72
CA MET A 266 5.96 9.63 -11.89
C MET A 266 5.60 9.56 -10.41
N SER A 267 4.31 9.65 -10.07
CA SER A 267 3.84 9.50 -8.69
C SER A 267 4.21 8.14 -8.08
N LYS A 268 4.22 7.05 -8.85
CA LYS A 268 4.64 5.72 -8.38
C LYS A 268 6.15 5.64 -8.19
N ILE A 269 6.93 6.21 -9.12
CA ILE A 269 8.40 6.25 -8.99
C ILE A 269 8.79 7.01 -7.74
N LEU A 270 8.26 8.22 -7.54
CA LEU A 270 8.58 9.05 -6.38
C LEU A 270 8.11 8.41 -5.06
N SER A 271 6.91 7.83 -5.01
CA SER A 271 6.47 7.05 -3.83
C SER A 271 7.40 5.89 -3.49
N THR A 272 7.98 5.26 -4.52
CA THR A 272 8.94 4.15 -4.36
C THR A 272 10.28 4.67 -3.84
N LEU A 273 10.78 5.79 -4.38
CA LEU A 273 11.97 6.49 -3.88
C LEU A 273 11.81 6.90 -2.41
N SER A 274 10.69 7.53 -2.05
CA SER A 274 10.41 7.88 -0.65
C SER A 274 10.45 6.63 0.23
N SER A 275 9.75 5.56 -0.17
CA SER A 275 9.74 4.28 0.58
C SER A 275 11.16 3.71 0.76
N PHE A 276 12.00 3.81 -0.27
CA PHE A 276 13.38 3.36 -0.24
C PHE A 276 14.24 4.21 0.71
N PHE A 277 14.12 5.54 0.69
CA PHE A 277 14.89 6.41 1.58
C PHE A 277 14.57 6.17 3.06
N TYR A 278 13.31 5.96 3.41
CA TYR A 278 12.92 5.59 4.78
C TYR A 278 13.45 4.21 5.17
N ALA A 279 13.33 3.21 4.28
CA ALA A 279 13.83 1.87 4.55
C ALA A 279 15.35 1.85 4.73
N ARG A 280 16.08 2.64 3.91
CA ARG A 280 17.53 2.85 4.03
C ARG A 280 17.89 3.53 5.34
N LEU A 281 17.16 4.58 5.75
CA LEU A 281 17.41 5.25 7.02
C LEU A 281 17.31 4.26 8.20
N VAL A 282 16.23 3.47 8.24
CA VAL A 282 16.05 2.46 9.30
C VAL A 282 17.15 1.42 9.23
N ASN A 283 17.50 0.93 8.04
CA ASN A 283 18.59 -0.03 7.91
C ASN A 283 19.95 0.56 8.34
N GLU A 284 20.32 1.78 7.95
CA GLU A 284 21.66 2.28 8.22
C GLU A 284 21.83 2.84 9.64
N LYS A 285 20.78 3.48 10.18
CA LYS A 285 20.90 4.32 11.38
C LYS A 285 20.19 3.75 12.61
N TRP A 286 19.25 2.80 12.43
CA TRP A 286 18.57 2.20 13.56
C TRP A 286 19.40 1.10 14.22
N ASN A 287 19.56 1.20 15.53
CA ASN A 287 20.33 0.28 16.37
C ASN A 287 19.49 -0.32 17.52
N GLY A 288 18.16 -0.29 17.40
CA GLY A 288 17.23 -0.72 18.45
C GLY A 288 16.73 0.41 19.38
N CYS A 289 17.34 1.59 19.31
CA CYS A 289 16.92 2.79 20.04
C CYS A 289 16.28 3.83 19.10
N GLN A 290 15.94 5.00 19.63
CA GLN A 290 15.54 6.15 18.81
C GLN A 290 16.73 6.60 17.93
N ILE A 291 16.44 6.95 16.66
CA ILE A 291 17.44 7.44 15.71
C ILE A 291 17.80 8.88 16.06
N SER A 292 19.09 9.22 16.03
CA SER A 292 19.55 10.58 16.34
C SER A 292 19.00 11.63 15.38
N PRO A 293 18.61 12.83 15.87
CA PRO A 293 18.09 13.93 15.04
C PRO A 293 18.93 14.29 13.81
N GLU A 294 20.27 14.24 13.91
CA GLU A 294 21.16 14.59 12.79
C GLU A 294 21.06 13.63 11.60
N CYS A 295 20.71 12.37 11.86
CA CYS A 295 20.67 11.30 10.84
C CYS A 295 19.55 11.49 9.82
N PHE A 296 18.61 12.41 10.06
CA PHE A 296 17.48 12.68 9.18
C PHE A 296 17.76 13.71 8.09
N THR A 297 18.90 14.41 8.15
CA THR A 297 19.24 15.48 7.19
C THR A 297 19.22 14.96 5.76
N ASP A 298 19.89 13.83 5.49
CA ASP A 298 19.98 13.25 4.14
C ASP A 298 18.61 12.80 3.62
N LEU A 299 17.78 12.21 4.48
CA LEU A 299 16.40 11.85 4.15
C LEU A 299 15.61 13.09 3.73
N CYS A 300 15.68 14.16 4.52
CA CYS A 300 14.95 15.40 4.23
C CYS A 300 15.42 16.05 2.92
N VAL A 301 16.72 16.06 2.65
CA VAL A 301 17.28 16.56 1.39
C VAL A 301 16.76 15.75 0.20
N SER A 302 16.74 14.43 0.30
CA SER A 302 16.20 13.56 -0.75
C SER A 302 14.71 13.85 -1.02
N ILE A 303 13.89 13.96 0.02
CA ILE A 303 12.46 14.28 -0.11
C ILE A 303 12.27 15.66 -0.75
N PHE A 304 13.05 16.66 -0.33
CA PHE A 304 13.01 17.99 -0.93
C PHE A 304 13.42 18.00 -2.41
N ASN A 305 14.29 17.09 -2.85
CA ASN A 305 14.61 16.94 -4.27
C ASN A 305 13.45 16.32 -5.06
N GLU A 306 12.73 15.34 -4.50
CA GLU A 306 11.48 14.82 -5.10
C GLU A 306 10.45 15.93 -5.29
N MET A 307 10.27 16.80 -4.28
CA MET A 307 9.38 17.96 -4.35
C MET A 307 9.79 18.95 -5.44
N LYS A 308 11.08 19.27 -5.55
CA LYS A 308 11.61 20.17 -6.58
C LYS A 308 11.36 19.64 -8.00
N ILE A 309 11.44 18.33 -8.20
CA ILE A 309 11.15 17.69 -9.50
C ILE A 309 9.67 17.83 -9.85
N CYS A 310 8.77 17.69 -8.87
CA CYS A 310 7.35 17.92 -9.11
C CYS A 310 7.09 19.37 -9.54
N ILE A 311 7.75 20.35 -8.90
CA ILE A 311 7.62 21.77 -9.24
C ILE A 311 8.18 22.05 -10.63
N SER A 312 9.38 21.58 -10.95
CA SER A 312 10.03 21.86 -12.24
C SER A 312 9.26 21.32 -13.45
N ARG A 313 8.45 20.28 -13.24
CA ARG A 313 7.57 19.68 -14.25
C ARG A 313 6.10 20.08 -14.13
N ASN A 314 5.77 21.00 -13.21
CA ASN A 314 4.41 21.44 -12.91
C ASN A 314 3.44 20.29 -12.50
N TYR A 315 3.96 19.21 -11.90
CA TYR A 315 3.16 18.09 -11.39
C TYR A 315 2.60 18.39 -10.00
N CYS A 316 1.67 19.35 -9.95
CA CYS A 316 1.09 19.85 -8.71
C CYS A 316 0.31 18.77 -7.93
N VAL A 317 -0.31 17.81 -8.62
CA VAL A 317 -1.04 16.71 -7.96
C VAL A 317 -0.05 15.72 -7.37
N THR A 318 1.01 15.38 -8.12
CA THR A 318 2.06 14.50 -7.62
C THR A 318 2.80 15.09 -6.43
N PHE A 319 3.04 16.41 -6.42
CA PHE A 319 3.61 17.12 -5.27
C PHE A 319 2.83 16.84 -3.97
N LEU A 320 1.49 16.98 -4.02
CA LEU A 320 0.63 16.68 -2.87
C LEU A 320 0.70 15.19 -2.48
N LYS A 321 0.72 14.27 -3.45
CA LYS A 321 0.85 12.83 -3.17
C LYS A 321 2.18 12.49 -2.52
N VAL A 322 3.28 13.09 -2.97
CA VAL A 322 4.61 12.89 -2.36
C VAL A 322 4.59 13.40 -0.92
N ALA A 323 3.96 14.54 -0.65
CA ALA A 323 3.83 15.05 0.73
C ALA A 323 3.01 14.11 1.62
N GLU A 324 1.91 13.57 1.09
CA GLU A 324 1.04 12.59 1.77
C GLU A 324 1.80 11.30 2.09
N VAL A 325 2.47 10.72 1.10
CA VAL A 325 3.25 9.48 1.24
C VAL A 325 4.35 9.68 2.28
N ASN A 326 5.13 10.75 2.18
CA ASN A 326 6.20 11.02 3.13
C ASN A 326 5.68 11.21 4.57
N HIS A 327 4.49 11.79 4.74
CA HIS A 327 3.89 11.93 6.06
C HIS A 327 3.47 10.57 6.63
N LYS A 328 2.85 9.72 5.80
CA LYS A 328 2.50 8.34 6.18
C LYS A 328 3.74 7.52 6.55
N LEU A 329 4.81 7.61 5.76
CA LEU A 329 6.08 6.93 6.02
C LEU A 329 6.74 7.43 7.31
N TRP A 330 6.70 8.74 7.57
CA TRP A 330 7.19 9.32 8.81
C TRP A 330 6.48 8.73 10.03
N ARG A 331 5.14 8.65 10.00
CA ARG A 331 4.36 8.07 11.09
C ARG A 331 4.64 6.58 11.30
N LYS A 332 4.97 5.84 10.24
CA LYS A 332 5.40 4.42 10.36
C LYS A 332 6.70 4.24 11.13
N LEU A 333 7.57 5.25 11.21
CA LEU A 333 8.77 5.16 12.05
C LEU A 333 8.43 5.04 13.55
N GLY A 334 7.25 5.49 13.96
CA GLY A 334 6.76 5.37 15.34
C GLY A 334 7.77 5.89 16.37
N ASN A 335 8.07 5.10 17.39
CA ASN A 335 8.98 5.51 18.46
C ASN A 335 10.46 5.64 18.04
N ARG A 336 10.81 5.28 16.80
CA ARG A 336 12.18 5.41 16.29
C ARG A 336 12.56 6.85 15.95
N VAL A 337 11.57 7.73 15.80
CA VAL A 337 11.80 9.12 15.42
C VAL A 337 11.77 10.05 16.65
N PRO A 338 12.67 11.03 16.77
CA PRO A 338 12.55 12.09 17.76
C PRO A 338 11.47 13.10 17.34
N LYS A 339 10.99 13.90 18.30
CA LYS A 339 9.97 14.93 18.03
C LYS A 339 10.48 15.99 17.05
N ASP A 340 11.70 16.46 17.30
CA ASP A 340 12.37 17.47 16.49
C ASP A 340 13.63 16.86 15.86
N ILE A 341 13.85 17.16 14.58
CA ILE A 341 15.01 16.70 13.80
C ILE A 341 15.78 17.88 13.24
N TYR A 342 17.04 17.65 12.89
CA TYR A 342 17.82 18.65 12.17
C TYR A 342 17.55 18.56 10.67
N ILE A 343 17.25 19.70 10.07
CA ILE A 343 17.35 19.94 8.64
C ILE A 343 18.48 20.93 8.46
N GLN A 344 19.66 20.43 8.09
CA GLN A 344 20.91 21.19 8.12
C GLN A 344 21.17 21.77 9.52
N ASN A 345 20.95 23.07 9.73
CA ASN A 345 21.23 23.76 10.98
C ASN A 345 19.96 24.15 11.76
N GLU A 346 18.77 23.82 11.25
CA GLU A 346 17.50 24.18 11.86
C GLU A 346 16.86 22.96 12.54
N LEU A 347 16.46 23.12 13.80
CA LEU A 347 15.73 22.09 14.54
C LEU A 347 14.24 22.26 14.31
N VAL A 348 13.61 21.27 13.67
CA VAL A 348 12.19 21.37 13.26
C VAL A 348 11.44 20.06 13.45
N ARG A 349 10.11 20.17 13.56
CA ARG A 349 9.20 19.02 13.39
C ARG A 349 8.98 18.78 11.91
N PHE A 350 9.36 17.60 11.42
CA PHE A 350 9.25 17.28 10.00
C PHE A 350 7.80 17.22 9.50
N GLU A 351 6.89 16.72 10.32
CA GLU A 351 5.44 16.66 10.02
C GLU A 351 4.85 18.04 9.72
N ASN A 352 5.34 19.09 10.41
CA ASN A 352 4.93 20.46 10.17
C ASN A 352 5.37 20.95 8.77
N GLN A 353 6.52 20.48 8.28
CA GLN A 353 7.00 20.81 6.94
C GLN A 353 6.08 20.18 5.88
N LEU A 354 5.78 18.89 6.05
CA LEU A 354 4.93 18.14 5.12
C LEU A 354 3.48 18.63 5.11
N ILE A 355 2.91 18.95 6.27
CA ILE A 355 1.52 19.44 6.33
C ILE A 355 1.41 20.83 5.71
N THR A 356 2.46 21.66 5.83
CA THR A 356 2.47 23.00 5.20
C THR A 356 2.40 22.89 3.69
N PHE A 357 3.08 21.91 3.09
CA PHE A 357 2.95 21.62 1.66
C PHE A 357 1.53 21.21 1.26
N GLN A 358 0.84 20.42 2.10
CA GLN A 358 -0.53 19.99 1.83
C GLN A 358 -1.55 21.14 1.87
N ILE A 359 -1.41 22.06 2.80
CA ILE A 359 -2.39 23.15 2.98
C ILE A 359 -2.12 24.35 2.07
N LEU A 360 -0.95 24.44 1.43
CA LEU A 360 -0.58 25.58 0.57
C LEU A 360 -1.60 25.89 -0.55
N PRO A 361 -2.18 24.90 -1.27
CA PRO A 361 -3.20 25.18 -2.27
C PRO A 361 -4.43 25.91 -1.72
N LEU A 362 -4.79 25.69 -0.45
CA LEU A 362 -5.93 26.36 0.19
C LEU A 362 -5.72 27.87 0.28
N TYR A 363 -4.47 28.32 0.49
CA TYR A 363 -4.15 29.75 0.52
C TYR A 363 -4.30 30.42 -0.84
N MET A 364 -4.24 29.67 -1.94
CA MET A 364 -4.47 30.22 -3.28
C MET A 364 -5.92 30.59 -3.54
N LEU A 365 -6.85 30.10 -2.70
CA LEU A 365 -8.26 30.46 -2.74
C LEU A 365 -8.52 31.81 -2.06
N LEU A 366 -7.68 32.18 -1.09
CA LEU A 366 -7.71 33.43 -0.32
C LEU A 366 -7.18 34.57 -1.21
N ARG A 367 -8.06 35.17 -2.02
CA ARG A 367 -7.67 36.19 -3.02
C ARG A 367 -8.24 37.57 -2.73
N THR A 368 -9.13 37.72 -1.75
CA THR A 368 -9.66 39.04 -1.37
C THR A 368 -8.71 39.75 -0.40
N HIS A 369 -8.45 41.03 -0.65
CA HIS A 369 -7.68 41.89 0.25
C HIS A 369 -8.38 42.11 1.61
N GLU A 370 -9.69 41.91 1.66
CA GLU A 370 -10.51 42.06 2.88
C GLU A 370 -10.13 41.03 3.95
N PHE A 371 -9.66 39.85 3.55
CA PHE A 371 -9.22 38.81 4.48
C PHE A 371 -7.84 39.08 5.09
N THR A 372 -6.96 39.73 4.33
CA THR A 372 -5.57 39.99 4.74
C THR A 372 -5.44 41.03 5.85
N GLU A 373 -6.52 41.76 6.17
CA GLU A 373 -6.55 42.73 7.27
C GLU A 373 -7.01 42.11 8.60
N GLU A 374 -7.37 40.81 8.63
CA GLU A 374 -7.74 40.14 9.86
C GLU A 374 -6.51 39.73 10.70
N GLU A 375 -6.38 40.34 11.88
CA GLU A 375 -5.30 40.07 12.85
C GLU A 375 -5.14 38.56 13.16
N ILE A 376 -6.24 37.79 13.13
CA ILE A 376 -6.23 36.34 13.41
C ILE A 376 -5.61 35.56 12.24
N PHE A 377 -5.86 35.98 11.00
CA PHE A 377 -5.24 35.39 9.83
C PHE A 377 -3.74 35.72 9.77
N GLU A 378 -3.35 36.95 10.09
CA GLU A 378 -1.95 37.33 10.21
C GLU A 378 -1.22 36.50 11.28
N LYS A 379 -1.80 36.35 12.48
CA LYS A 379 -1.24 35.48 13.53
C LYS A 379 -1.09 34.03 13.08
N TYR A 380 -2.05 33.52 12.31
CA TYR A 380 -1.98 32.18 11.74
C TYR A 380 -0.83 32.05 10.73
N MET A 381 -0.69 32.99 9.81
CA MET A 381 0.40 32.98 8.83
C MET A 381 1.76 33.11 9.51
N THR A 382 1.89 34.01 10.49
CA THR A 382 3.10 34.14 11.31
C THR A 382 3.45 32.82 11.99
N LYS A 383 2.47 32.14 12.60
CA LYS A 383 2.68 30.82 13.19
C LYS A 383 3.20 29.80 12.18
N ILE A 384 2.70 29.80 10.93
CA ILE A 384 3.21 28.92 9.88
C ILE A 384 4.67 29.25 9.58
N PHE A 385 5.00 30.52 9.37
CA PHE A 385 6.36 30.95 9.07
C PHE A 385 7.35 30.62 10.20
N GLU A 386 6.91 30.61 11.46
CA GLU A 386 7.74 30.25 12.62
C GLU A 386 8.04 28.75 12.73
N ILE A 387 7.17 27.88 12.23
CA ILE A 387 7.33 26.41 12.36
C ILE A 387 7.99 25.74 11.16
N VAL A 388 8.14 26.46 10.04
CA VAL A 388 8.75 25.93 8.82
C VAL A 388 10.20 26.35 8.69
N CYS A 389 11.05 25.44 8.20
CA CYS A 389 12.44 25.78 7.92
C CYS A 389 12.60 26.53 6.59
N GLU A 390 13.80 27.10 6.39
CA GLU A 390 14.13 27.84 5.18
C GLU A 390 13.92 27.00 3.89
N HIS A 391 14.23 25.71 3.94
CA HIS A 391 14.08 24.81 2.80
C HIS A 391 12.62 24.61 2.40
N THR A 392 11.75 24.41 3.39
CA THR A 392 10.30 24.31 3.21
C THR A 392 9.75 25.60 2.62
N LEU A 393 10.21 26.76 3.10
CA LEU A 393 9.81 28.05 2.55
C LEU A 393 10.20 28.21 1.08
N ARG A 394 11.44 27.91 0.72
CA ARG A 394 11.91 28.01 -0.67
C ARG A 394 11.08 27.12 -1.61
N ILE A 395 10.80 25.89 -1.20
CA ILE A 395 9.96 24.96 -1.98
C ILE A 395 8.52 25.44 -2.02
N GLY A 396 7.99 25.92 -0.90
CA GLY A 396 6.63 26.47 -0.79
C GLY A 396 6.44 27.67 -1.71
N TYR A 397 7.39 28.60 -1.76
CA TYR A 397 7.35 29.73 -2.69
C TYR A 397 7.39 29.29 -4.15
N ALA A 398 8.29 28.36 -4.50
CA ALA A 398 8.36 27.84 -5.86
C ALA A 398 7.06 27.10 -6.27
N TYR A 399 6.46 26.33 -5.35
CA TYR A 399 5.18 25.67 -5.58
C TYR A 399 4.04 26.68 -5.73
N ARG A 400 3.97 27.69 -4.85
CA ARG A 400 3.01 28.80 -4.95
C ARG A 400 3.09 29.50 -6.31
N ASP A 401 4.30 29.75 -6.80
CA ASP A 401 4.49 30.40 -8.10
C ASP A 401 3.98 29.51 -9.25
N SER A 402 4.15 28.18 -9.17
CA SER A 402 3.47 27.23 -10.08
C SER A 402 1.94 27.33 -9.99
N LEU A 403 1.37 27.46 -8.78
CA LEU A 403 -0.07 27.60 -8.58
C LEU A 403 -0.62 28.94 -9.10
N PHE A 404 0.15 30.03 -9.06
CA PHE A 404 -0.26 31.31 -9.64
C PHE A 404 -0.40 31.24 -11.16
N ASN A 405 0.42 30.42 -11.82
CA ASN A 405 0.35 30.22 -13.26
C ASN A 405 -0.83 29.33 -13.69
N ASN A 406 -1.45 28.61 -12.75
CA ASN A 406 -2.59 27.74 -13.03
C ASN A 406 -3.91 28.52 -13.11
N GLN A 407 -4.86 27.98 -13.89
CA GLN A 407 -6.21 28.52 -13.95
C GLN A 407 -6.93 28.42 -12.59
N PRO A 408 -7.83 29.35 -12.24
CA PRO A 408 -8.56 29.32 -10.97
C PRO A 408 -9.30 28.00 -10.70
N ALA A 409 -9.91 27.40 -11.73
CA ALA A 409 -10.59 26.11 -11.61
C ALA A 409 -9.65 24.96 -11.24
N MET A 410 -8.43 24.95 -11.79
CA MET A 410 -7.39 23.97 -11.46
C MET A 410 -6.92 24.14 -10.01
N ASN A 411 -6.81 25.38 -9.52
CA ASN A 411 -6.46 25.64 -8.12
C ASN A 411 -7.57 25.19 -7.15
N ALA A 412 -8.84 25.28 -7.54
CA ALA A 412 -9.95 24.73 -6.77
C ALA A 412 -9.91 23.20 -6.72
N ASP A 413 -9.65 22.53 -7.84
CA ASP A 413 -9.46 21.07 -7.88
C ASP A 413 -8.25 20.62 -7.04
N LEU A 414 -7.11 21.34 -7.13
CA LEU A 414 -5.94 21.09 -6.30
C LEU A 414 -6.22 21.29 -4.80
N SER A 415 -7.01 22.30 -4.45
CA SER A 415 -7.45 22.53 -3.07
C SER A 415 -8.32 21.39 -2.54
N LEU A 416 -9.23 20.86 -3.38
CA LEU A 416 -10.02 19.70 -3.03
C LEU A 416 -9.14 18.44 -2.87
N LYS A 417 -8.16 18.24 -3.75
CA LYS A 417 -7.18 17.15 -3.64
C LYS A 417 -6.32 17.26 -2.38
N ALA A 418 -5.92 18.47 -2.00
CA ALA A 418 -5.23 18.73 -0.74
C ALA A 418 -6.08 18.33 0.48
N ILE A 419 -7.37 18.71 0.50
CA ILE A 419 -8.30 18.29 1.56
C ILE A 419 -8.44 16.77 1.60
N HIS A 420 -8.61 16.11 0.45
CA HIS A 420 -8.67 14.65 0.40
C HIS A 420 -7.39 13.98 0.90
N GLY A 421 -6.22 14.51 0.53
CA GLY A 421 -4.92 14.01 1.00
C GLY A 421 -4.78 14.12 2.52
N VAL A 422 -5.18 15.27 3.08
CA VAL A 422 -5.25 15.48 4.54
C VAL A 422 -6.22 14.51 5.20
N MET A 423 -7.43 14.34 4.65
CA MET A 423 -8.44 13.42 5.18
C MET A 423 -7.93 11.98 5.17
N ALA A 424 -7.14 11.59 4.16
CA ALA A 424 -6.48 10.29 4.10
C ALA A 424 -5.37 10.10 5.16
N MET A 425 -5.05 11.14 5.94
CA MET A 425 -4.10 11.13 7.05
C MET A 425 -4.74 11.48 8.39
N VAL A 426 -6.07 11.65 8.47
CA VAL A 426 -6.75 12.15 9.69
C VAL A 426 -6.44 11.33 10.94
N ASP A 427 -6.32 10.01 10.80
CA ASP A 427 -6.06 9.08 11.91
C ASP A 427 -4.61 9.13 12.42
N ILE A 428 -3.70 9.79 11.69
CA ILE A 428 -2.27 9.82 11.99
C ILE A 428 -1.73 11.23 12.25
N LEU A 429 -2.53 12.29 12.05
CA LEU A 429 -2.15 13.67 12.36
C LEU A 429 -2.11 13.90 13.88
N GLU A 430 -1.08 14.58 14.38
CA GLU A 430 -1.10 15.04 15.76
C GLU A 430 -1.95 16.31 15.91
N HIS A 431 -2.24 16.66 17.17
CA HIS A 431 -3.11 17.78 17.51
C HIS A 431 -2.68 19.09 16.83
N ASP A 432 -1.38 19.40 16.86
CA ASP A 432 -0.84 20.65 16.31
C ASP A 432 -1.07 20.74 14.79
N GLN A 433 -0.83 19.66 14.04
CA GLN A 433 -1.05 19.65 12.59
C GLN A 433 -2.54 19.66 12.25
N ALA A 434 -3.36 18.93 13.00
CA ALA A 434 -4.81 18.94 12.83
C ALA A 434 -5.41 20.34 13.02
N VAL A 435 -4.90 21.11 14.01
CA VAL A 435 -5.30 22.51 14.22
C VAL A 435 -4.90 23.39 13.04
N LEU A 436 -3.67 23.24 12.52
CA LEU A 436 -3.21 24.04 11.36
C LEU A 436 -4.07 23.80 10.12
N VAL A 437 -4.37 22.54 9.84
CA VAL A 437 -5.26 22.12 8.75
C VAL A 437 -6.66 22.68 8.94
N PHE A 438 -7.24 22.52 10.14
CA PHE A 438 -8.57 23.00 10.44
C PHE A 438 -8.67 24.52 10.20
N GLN A 439 -7.69 25.28 10.69
CA GLN A 439 -7.62 26.72 10.47
C GLN A 439 -7.52 27.06 8.97
N ALA A 440 -6.69 26.37 8.19
CA ALA A 440 -6.61 26.57 6.73
C ALA A 440 -7.96 26.36 6.05
N CYS A 441 -8.65 25.26 6.38
CA CYS A 441 -9.96 24.92 5.82
C CYS A 441 -11.03 25.95 6.21
N ILE A 442 -11.05 26.40 7.46
CA ILE A 442 -11.99 27.44 7.93
C ILE A 442 -11.77 28.74 7.17
N TYR A 443 -10.52 29.16 6.96
CA TYR A 443 -10.25 30.38 6.20
C TYR A 443 -10.66 30.25 4.73
N ALA A 444 -10.36 29.12 4.10
CA ALA A 444 -10.82 28.85 2.74
C ALA A 444 -12.36 28.85 2.63
N LEU A 445 -13.06 28.27 3.62
CA LEU A 445 -14.52 28.28 3.70
C LEU A 445 -15.08 29.70 3.88
N LYS A 446 -14.46 30.50 4.75
CA LYS A 446 -14.90 31.87 5.02
C LYS A 446 -14.79 32.75 3.77
N GLU A 447 -13.68 32.66 3.04
CA GLU A 447 -13.50 33.31 1.73
C GLU A 447 -14.56 32.87 0.70
N PHE A 448 -14.88 31.57 0.68
CA PHE A 448 -15.94 31.05 -0.18
C PHE A 448 -17.32 31.61 0.18
N MET A 449 -17.64 31.70 1.47
CA MET A 449 -18.88 32.28 1.97
C MET A 449 -18.99 33.77 1.64
N MET A 450 -17.92 34.54 1.78
CA MET A 450 -17.90 35.97 1.41
C MET A 450 -18.16 36.19 -0.08
N LYS A 451 -17.61 35.32 -0.95
CA LYS A 451 -17.88 35.38 -2.40
C LYS A 451 -19.32 35.04 -2.77
N LEU A 452 -19.94 34.09 -2.05
CA LEU A 452 -21.33 33.71 -2.28
C LEU A 452 -22.33 34.73 -1.71
N TYR A 453 -21.99 35.34 -0.57
CA TYR A 453 -22.86 36.26 0.16
C TYR A 453 -22.15 37.59 0.47
N PRO A 454 -21.79 38.39 -0.55
CA PRO A 454 -21.05 39.64 -0.34
C PRO A 454 -21.81 40.66 0.52
N ASN A 455 -23.14 40.58 0.59
CA ASN A 455 -23.98 41.51 1.34
C ASN A 455 -24.25 41.10 2.80
N ALA A 456 -23.96 39.86 3.21
CA ALA A 456 -24.18 39.42 4.60
C ALA A 456 -23.11 39.96 5.57
N ALA A 457 -22.01 40.49 5.03
CA ALA A 457 -20.93 41.11 5.81
C ALA A 457 -21.13 42.63 6.04
N MET A 458 -22.20 43.22 5.50
CA MET A 458 -22.48 44.67 5.49
C MET A 458 -23.83 45.02 6.13
N ASP A 459 -24.36 44.21 7.03
CA ASP A 459 -25.55 44.60 7.80
C ASP A 459 -25.14 45.40 9.05
N ASP A 460 -25.39 46.70 8.94
CA ASP A 460 -25.56 47.67 10.03
C ASP A 460 -26.49 47.09 11.12
N PRO A 461 -26.33 47.41 12.42
CA PRO A 461 -27.10 46.78 13.51
C PRO A 461 -28.59 47.15 13.53
N ASP A 462 -29.04 48.04 12.65
CA ASP A 462 -30.41 48.51 12.52
C ASP A 462 -30.86 48.33 11.06
N ASP A 463 -31.41 47.18 10.68
CA ASP A 463 -32.82 47.19 10.26
C ASP A 463 -33.42 45.80 10.08
N SER A 464 -34.70 45.79 10.38
CA SER A 464 -35.67 44.72 10.29
C SER A 464 -35.87 44.16 8.86
N ASN A 465 -35.15 43.09 8.49
CA ASN A 465 -35.56 42.23 7.38
C ASN A 465 -35.06 40.79 7.53
N PRO A 466 -35.94 39.78 7.72
CA PRO A 466 -35.53 38.39 7.73
C PRO A 466 -35.52 37.88 6.30
N VAL A 467 -34.55 38.30 5.48
CA VAL A 467 -34.20 37.50 4.30
C VAL A 467 -33.14 36.51 4.78
N ALA A 468 -33.60 35.50 5.51
CA ALA A 468 -32.93 34.22 5.52
C ALA A 468 -32.90 33.75 4.05
N ALA A 469 -31.89 34.19 3.31
CA ALA A 469 -31.55 33.59 2.02
C ALA A 469 -31.43 32.10 2.32
N GLU A 470 -32.33 31.31 1.76
CA GLU A 470 -32.33 29.86 1.89
C GLU A 470 -30.89 29.40 1.67
N ILE A 471 -30.26 28.91 2.73
CA ILE A 471 -28.99 28.22 2.63
C ILE A 471 -29.25 27.16 1.56
N PRO A 472 -28.59 27.19 0.40
CA PRO A 472 -28.80 26.17 -0.61
C PRO A 472 -28.52 24.86 0.11
N SER A 473 -29.54 24.00 0.14
CA SER A 473 -29.41 22.72 0.82
C SER A 473 -28.16 22.03 0.31
N PHE A 474 -27.50 21.27 1.18
CA PHE A 474 -26.28 20.49 0.91
C PHE A 474 -26.34 19.68 -0.41
N THR A 475 -27.52 19.53 -1.00
CA THR A 475 -27.80 19.03 -2.35
C THR A 475 -27.04 19.74 -3.48
N ILE A 476 -26.74 21.05 -3.43
CA ILE A 476 -25.95 21.70 -4.52
C ILE A 476 -24.47 21.25 -4.50
N ILE A 477 -23.93 20.92 -3.32
CA ILE A 477 -22.60 20.30 -3.18
C ILE A 477 -22.64 18.84 -3.69
N SER A 478 -23.80 18.16 -3.57
CA SER A 478 -23.99 16.80 -4.09
C SER A 478 -24.08 16.74 -5.62
N GLU A 479 -24.60 17.78 -6.29
CA GLU A 479 -24.69 17.82 -7.75
C GLU A 479 -23.31 18.01 -8.41
N PHE A 480 -22.40 18.76 -7.77
CA PHE A 480 -21.00 18.86 -8.22
C PHE A 480 -20.19 17.57 -7.99
N SER A 481 -20.58 16.72 -7.04
CA SER A 481 -19.88 15.46 -6.73
C SER A 481 -20.43 14.25 -7.50
N ILE A 482 -21.66 14.31 -8.02
CA ILE A 482 -22.24 13.22 -8.84
C ILE A 482 -21.80 13.30 -10.31
N GLN A 483 -21.50 14.49 -10.85
CA GLN A 483 -21.07 14.62 -12.24
C GLN A 483 -19.63 14.15 -12.54
N TYR A 484 -18.82 13.88 -11.50
CA TYR A 484 -17.43 13.41 -11.63
C TYR A 484 -17.19 11.98 -11.13
N MET A 485 -18.26 11.22 -10.81
CA MET A 485 -18.16 9.81 -10.42
C MET A 485 -18.35 8.81 -11.58
N LEU A 486 -18.38 9.31 -12.82
CA LEU A 486 -18.32 8.52 -14.04
C LEU A 486 -17.13 9.01 -14.87
N PHE A 487 -15.91 8.60 -14.51
CA PHE A 487 -14.81 8.23 -15.42
C PHE A 487 -13.64 7.63 -14.62
#